data_AF-A0A2N6JWU2-F1
#
_entry.id   AF-A0A2N6JWU2-F1
#
_cell.length_a   1.000
_cell.length_b   1.000
_cell.length_c   1.000
_cell.angle_alpha   90.00
_cell.angle_beta   90.00
_cell.angle_gamma   90.00
#
_symmetry.space_group_name_H-M   'P 1'
#
loop_
_entity.id
_entity.type
_entity.pdbx_description
1 polymer ?
#
loop_
_entity_poly.entity_id
_entity_poly.type
_entity_poly.pdbx_seq_one_letter_code
_entity_poly.pdbx_strand_id
1 'polypeptide(L)' 'MKVRRYVDIKVEGLGAKIRQARKADGRSVEVLAGEAQISRAYWHDIEAERIRDTLPEDTLRKIERVLNVDLEVKFDD' A
#
# COMPACT_ATOMS: atom_id res chain seq x y z
N MET A 1 -4.66 -11.91 -29.42
CA MET A 1 -5.79 -11.12 -28.91
C MET A 1 -5.30 -10.26 -27.75
N LYS A 2 -5.59 -8.96 -27.72
CA LYS A 2 -5.13 -8.04 -26.66
C LYS A 2 -6.34 -7.53 -25.90
N VAL A 3 -6.37 -7.78 -24.60
CA VAL A 3 -7.35 -7.20 -23.69
C VAL A 3 -6.60 -6.75 -22.44
N ARG A 4 -6.92 -5.54 -21.97
CA ARG A 4 -6.40 -4.94 -20.74
C ARG A 4 -7.52 -4.05 -20.18
N ARG A 5 -7.87 -4.28 -18.91
CA ARG A 5 -8.78 -3.44 -18.13
C ARG A 5 -7.99 -2.93 -16.93
N TYR A 6 -8.13 -1.65 -16.62
CA TYR A 6 -7.66 -1.02 -15.40
C TYR A 6 -8.85 -0.32 -14.75
N VAL A 7 -8.87 -0.32 -13.42
CA VAL A 7 -9.82 0.45 -12.62
C VAL A 7 -8.98 1.22 -11.60
N ASP A 8 -8.99 2.53 -11.73
CA ASP A 8 -8.34 3.43 -10.78
C ASP A 8 -9.41 4.03 -9.88
N ILE A 9 -9.16 3.98 -8.57
CA ILE A 9 -10.00 4.62 -7.57
C ILE A 9 -9.16 5.62 -6.78
N LYS A 10 -9.81 6.70 -6.36
CA LYS A 10 -9.18 7.68 -5.47
C LYS A 10 -9.55 7.34 -4.02
N VAL A 11 -8.55 7.03 -3.21
CA VAL A 11 -8.71 6.82 -1.76
C VAL A 11 -7.91 7.89 -1.04
N GLU A 12 -8.58 8.84 -0.41
CA GLU A 12 -7.91 9.93 0.30
C GLU A 12 -7.40 9.47 1.68
N GLY A 13 -6.17 9.85 2.03
CA GLY A 13 -5.57 9.55 3.33
C GLY A 13 -5.16 8.09 3.53
N LEU A 14 -5.08 7.29 2.47
CA LEU A 14 -4.61 5.91 2.52
C LEU A 14 -3.18 5.82 3.07
N GLY A 15 -2.29 6.73 2.65
CA GLY A 15 -0.91 6.77 3.15
C GLY A 15 -0.85 7.04 4.66
N ALA A 16 -1.73 7.92 5.16
CA ALA A 16 -1.84 8.21 6.59
C ALA A 16 -2.36 6.99 7.38
N LYS A 17 -3.36 6.26 6.86
CA LYS A 17 -3.86 5.01 7.47
C LYS A 17 -2.77 3.95 7.56
N ILE A 18 -2.02 3.72 6.47
CA ILE A 18 -0.88 2.79 6.46
C ILE A 18 0.15 3.19 7.51
N ARG A 19 0.50 4.48 7.58
CA ARG A 19 1.45 5.00 8.56
C ARG A 19 0.97 4.79 10.00
N GLN A 20 -0.32 4.94 10.27
CA GLN A 20 -0.89 4.69 11.59
C GLN A 20 -0.80 3.20 11.96
N ALA A 21 -1.19 2.31 11.05
CA ALA A 21 -1.09 0.86 11.26
C ALA A 21 0.36 0.43 11.52
N ARG A 22 1.32 0.93 10.73
CA ARG A 22 2.75 0.68 10.97
C ARG A 22 3.22 1.14 12.35
N LYS A 23 2.79 2.33 12.79
CA LYS A 23 3.17 2.84 14.12
C LYS A 23 2.62 1.96 15.25
N ALA A 24 1.46 1.34 15.06
CA ALA A 24 0.88 0.41 16.01
C ALA A 24 1.58 -0.97 16.00
N ASP A 25 2.09 -1.40 14.85
CA ASP A 25 2.82 -2.67 14.70
C ASP A 25 4.16 -2.69 15.46
N GLY A 26 4.89 -1.57 15.43
CA GLY A 26 6.15 -1.40 16.18
C GLY A 26 7.41 -1.93 15.49
N ARG A 27 7.30 -2.72 14.40
CA ARG A 27 8.47 -3.09 13.59
C ARG A 27 8.99 -1.90 12.78
N SER A 28 10.26 -1.98 12.38
CA SER A 28 10.88 -0.94 11.56
C SER A 28 10.35 -0.99 10.12
N VAL A 29 10.38 0.15 9.43
CA VAL A 29 10.01 0.23 8.00
C VAL A 29 10.86 -0.72 7.15
N GLU A 30 12.14 -0.91 7.51
CA GLU A 30 13.05 -1.82 6.82
C GLU A 30 12.52 -3.25 6.80
N VAL A 31 12.08 -3.74 7.96
CA VAL A 31 11.57 -5.11 8.13
C VAL A 31 10.26 -5.26 7.37
N LEU A 32 9.32 -4.34 7.57
CA LEU A 32 8.00 -4.38 6.94
C LEU A 32 8.08 -4.27 5.41
N ALA A 33 8.94 -3.39 4.89
CA ALA A 33 9.16 -3.26 3.45
C ALA A 33 9.80 -4.53 2.88
N GLY A 34 10.75 -5.13 3.59
CA GLY A 34 11.35 -6.41 3.21
C GLY A 34 10.33 -7.55 3.14
N GLU A 35 9.48 -7.68 4.16
CA GLU A 35 8.39 -8.67 4.18
C GLU A 35 7.35 -8.43 3.07
N ALA A 36 7.04 -7.16 2.79
CA ALA A 36 6.13 -6.78 1.70
C ALA A 36 6.80 -6.84 0.32
N GLN A 37 8.09 -7.21 0.25
CA GLN A 37 8.88 -7.29 -0.99
C GLN A 37 8.89 -5.97 -1.77
N ILE A 38 8.97 -4.84 -1.08
CA ILE A 38 9.12 -3.51 -1.66
C ILE A 38 10.31 -2.77 -1.08
N SER A 39 10.78 -1.73 -1.76
CA SER A 39 11.87 -0.91 -1.23
C SER A 39 11.38 -0.04 -0.08
N ARG A 40 12.28 0.22 0.88
CA ARG A 40 12.03 1.17 1.98
C ARG A 40 11.66 2.57 1.45
N ALA A 41 12.29 3.02 0.38
CA ALA A 41 11.99 4.31 -0.23
C ALA A 41 10.54 4.33 -0.77
N TYR A 42 10.13 3.28 -1.48
CA TYR A 42 8.77 3.18 -2.00
C TYR A 42 7.73 3.13 -0.88
N TRP A 43 8.01 2.45 0.24
CA TRP A 43 7.15 2.49 1.42
C TRP A 43 6.95 3.92 1.95
N HIS A 44 8.02 4.71 2.09
CA HIS A 44 7.92 6.10 2.54
C HIS A 44 7.15 6.98 1.54
N ASP A 45 7.31 6.75 0.24
CA ASP A 45 6.55 7.44 -0.79
C ASP A 45 5.05 7.10 -0.73
N ILE A 46 4.70 5.83 -0.45
CA ILE A 46 3.31 5.40 -0.23
C ILE A 46 2.71 6.09 1.00
N GLU A 47 3.40 6.06 2.15
CA GLU A 47 2.92 6.72 3.38
C GLU A 47 2.75 8.23 3.23
N ALA A 48 3.58 8.85 2.38
CA ALA A 48 3.53 10.27 2.10
C ALA A 48 2.63 10.63 0.90
N GLU A 49 1.98 9.65 0.27
CA GLU A 49 1.17 9.80 -0.94
C GLU A 49 1.92 10.53 -2.08
N ARG A 50 3.23 10.27 -2.19
CA ARG A 50 4.16 10.88 -3.16
C ARG A 50 4.61 9.92 -4.27
N ILE A 51 3.96 8.78 -4.40
CA ILE A 51 4.18 7.87 -5.53
C ILE A 51 3.82 8.57 -6.84
N ARG A 52 4.62 8.34 -7.88
CA ARG A 52 4.45 9.00 -9.20
C ARG A 52 3.25 8.45 -9.97
N ASP A 53 3.00 7.16 -9.82
CA ASP A 53 1.91 6.42 -10.45
C ASP A 53 0.91 5.93 -9.38
N THR A 54 -0.13 5.22 -9.81
CA THR A 54 -1.09 4.57 -8.93
C THR A 54 -0.45 3.46 -8.10
N LEU A 55 -0.84 3.32 -6.83
CA LEU A 55 -0.46 2.17 -5.99
C LEU A 55 -1.10 0.90 -6.55
N PRO A 56 -0.33 -0.11 -7.01
CA PRO A 56 -0.91 -1.35 -7.49
C PRO A 56 -1.64 -2.08 -6.37
N GLU A 57 -2.79 -2.69 -6.68
CA GLU A 57 -3.55 -3.47 -5.69
C GLU A 57 -2.70 -4.55 -5.04
N ASP A 58 -1.88 -5.30 -5.81
CA ASP A 58 -1.00 -6.34 -5.26
C ASP A 58 -0.06 -5.79 -4.17
N THR A 59 0.46 -4.57 -4.36
CA THR A 59 1.30 -3.91 -3.36
C THR A 59 0.49 -3.51 -2.14
N LEU A 60 -0.71 -2.98 -2.32
CA LEU A 60 -1.63 -2.67 -1.23
C LEU A 60 -1.95 -3.93 -0.40
N ARG A 61 -2.29 -5.05 -1.04
CA ARG A 61 -2.59 -6.33 -0.36
C ARG A 61 -1.37 -6.90 0.38
N LYS A 62 -0.16 -6.70 -0.15
CA LYS A 62 1.08 -7.06 0.55
C LYS A 62 1.25 -6.25 1.83
N ILE A 63 0.98 -4.94 1.77
CA ILE A 63 1.04 -4.05 2.94
C ILE A 63 0.00 -4.47 4.00
N GLU A 64 -1.24 -4.72 3.60
CA GLU A 64 -2.31 -5.25 4.47
C GLU A 64 -1.88 -6.54 5.17
N ARG A 65 -1.32 -7.49 4.41
CA ARG A 65 -0.85 -8.77 4.95
C ARG A 65 0.26 -8.60 5.97
N VAL A 66 1.29 -7.79 5.68
CA VAL A 66 2.41 -7.63 6.62
C VAL A 66 2.00 -6.86 7.86
N LEU A 67 1.11 -5.87 7.74
CA LEU A 67 0.61 -5.11 8.87
C LEU A 67 -0.54 -5.82 9.61
N ASN A 68 -1.07 -6.92 9.05
CA ASN A 68 -2.23 -7.64 9.55
C ASN A 68 -3.45 -6.73 9.78
N VAL A 69 -3.76 -5.88 8.78
CA VAL A 69 -4.89 -4.94 8.80
C VAL A 69 -5.70 -5.03 7.51
N ASP A 70 -6.96 -4.61 7.55
CA ASP A 70 -7.79 -4.33 6.37
C ASP A 70 -7.87 -2.82 6.18
N LEU A 71 -7.43 -2.31 5.02
CA LEU A 71 -7.50 -0.88 4.69
C LEU A 71 -8.83 -0.50 4.03
N GLU A 72 -9.73 -1.47 3.87
CA GLU A 72 -11.10 -1.35 3.35
C GLU A 72 -11.18 -0.78 1.93
N VAL A 73 -10.10 -0.94 1.15
CA VAL A 73 -10.04 -0.49 -0.24
C VAL A 73 -10.74 -1.51 -1.13
N LYS A 74 -11.85 -1.08 -1.74
CA LYS A 74 -12.67 -1.86 -2.65
C LYS A 74 -12.59 -1.29 -4.05
N PHE A 75 -12.21 -2.12 -5.01
CA PHE A 75 -12.29 -1.84 -6.42
C PHE A 75 -13.63 -2.42 -6.87
N ASP A 76 -14.67 -1.59 -6.91
CA ASP A 76 -16.00 -2.03 -7.34
C ASP A 76 -15.94 -2.65 -8.75
N ASP A 77 -16.67 -3.75 -8.96
CA ASP A 77 -16.95 -4.35 -10.28
C ASP A 77 -18.41 -4.08 -10.67
#